data_AF-A0A2D5ETI9-F1
#
_entry.id   AF-A0A2D5ETI9-F1
#
_cell.length_a   1.000
_cell.length_b   1.000
_cell.length_c   1.000
_cell.angle_alpha   90.00
_cell.angle_beta   90.00
_cell.angle_gamma   90.00
#
_symmetry.space_group_name_H-M   'P 1'
#
loop_
_entity.id
_entity.type
_entity.pdbx_description
1 polymer ?
#
loop_
_entity_poly.entity_id
_entity_poly.type
_entity_poly.pdbx_seq_one_letter_code
_entity_poly.pdbx_strand_id
1 'polypeptide(L)'
;TAPALAALLAAMAPGSRVRAVAFAGRAEVIVGDAVAPGALPFATLARANAMELGSATRFEAAWRALEPWTRRGRLHAILVGDGGLTVGPDHAAAVREAEARGLRLSVLNVADRATRPPLRALAERLGGVVAEVGPEAQRATRGRETARLEEAVMRVFAPAVGEVVIRHGRQARSLGVLRAGEALTWSGRLSGQTRGRPRSGIGLLSLRVGEAREQRARWTDEGALAAWGRALARAPLRLAAVAAEDREAPPPERCDPRGPARRVSGVSSDAAPIALAEPRSCEPEAAETSEGGAGLGRAIPEETVLGMLRQRIVPVARGCFRRDRAGRTDYSVRAVFRFRLADREVIEADVEGEISDVLRACLLQAVDTLEVPRFSGTVVVRYPLYTERVPPPPTIVLEEEVLDVVDRVAGDTPAPGLELLER
;
A
#
# COMPACT_ATOMS: atom_id res chain seq x y z
N THR A 1 5.66 4.97 3.71
CA THR A 1 4.61 5.58 4.56
C THR A 1 4.03 6.86 4.00
N ALA A 2 4.82 7.89 3.64
CA ALA A 2 4.29 9.20 3.23
C ALA A 2 3.31 9.16 2.02
N PRO A 3 3.57 8.44 0.90
CA PRO A 3 2.59 8.38 -0.19
C PRO A 3 1.30 7.66 0.18
N ALA A 4 1.39 6.60 0.99
CA ALA A 4 0.22 5.87 1.46
C ALA A 4 -0.67 6.74 2.37
N LEU A 5 -0.05 7.53 3.24
CA LEU A 5 -0.75 8.50 4.08
C LEU A 5 -1.37 9.63 3.24
N ALA A 6 -0.69 10.08 2.19
CA ALA A 6 -1.25 11.09 1.29
C ALA A 6 -2.45 10.58 0.50
N ALA A 7 -2.34 9.39 -0.09
CA ALA A 7 -3.45 8.70 -0.73
C ALA A 7 -4.61 8.49 0.26
N LEU A 8 -4.31 8.12 1.51
CA LEU A 8 -5.31 7.94 2.56
C LEU A 8 -6.10 9.22 2.84
N LEU A 9 -5.42 10.35 3.06
CA LEU A 9 -6.08 11.63 3.33
C LEU A 9 -6.86 12.13 2.12
N ALA A 10 -6.37 11.90 0.90
CA ALA A 10 -7.04 12.28 -0.33
C ALA A 10 -8.30 11.42 -0.63
N ALA A 11 -8.30 10.16 -0.20
CA ALA A 11 -9.42 9.23 -0.37
C ALA A 11 -10.60 9.47 0.59
N MET A 12 -10.42 10.31 1.62
CA MET A 12 -11.47 10.60 2.59
C MET A 12 -12.62 11.40 1.98
N ALA A 13 -13.86 11.08 2.36
CA ALA A 13 -15.04 11.78 1.87
C ALA A 13 -15.04 13.26 2.28
N PRO A 14 -15.62 14.16 1.46
CA PRO A 14 -15.84 15.54 1.86
C PRO A 14 -16.57 15.63 3.21
N GLY A 15 -16.15 16.55 4.08
CA GLY A 15 -16.70 16.70 5.42
C GLY A 15 -16.13 15.76 6.49
N SER A 16 -15.28 14.80 6.10
CA SER A 16 -14.56 13.97 7.08
C SER A 16 -13.73 14.83 8.03
N ARG A 17 -13.60 14.38 9.28
CA ARG A 17 -12.72 15.01 10.28
C ARG A 17 -11.73 13.98 10.81
N VAL A 18 -10.46 14.36 10.90
CA VAL A 18 -9.34 13.50 11.22
C VAL A 18 -8.72 13.94 12.53
N ARG A 19 -8.35 12.95 13.34
CA ARG A 19 -7.46 13.06 14.50
C ARG A 19 -6.31 12.09 14.29
N ALA A 20 -5.18 12.31 14.96
CA ALA A 20 -3.99 11.49 14.79
C ALA A 20 -3.39 11.10 16.13
N VAL A 21 -2.99 9.83 16.23
CA VAL A 21 -2.30 9.23 17.38
C VAL A 21 -1.09 8.47 16.84
N ALA A 22 0.07 8.68 17.44
CA ALA A 22 1.19 7.76 17.29
C ALA A 22 1.16 6.77 18.44
N PHE A 23 1.48 5.50 18.17
CA PHE A 23 1.54 4.51 19.24
C PHE A 23 2.54 3.41 18.95
N ALA A 24 3.09 2.86 20.04
CA ALA A 24 3.79 1.59 20.09
C ALA A 24 3.47 0.95 21.45
N GLY A 25 4.40 0.94 22.40
CA GLY A 25 4.16 0.46 23.77
C GLY A 25 3.30 1.43 24.59
N ARG A 26 3.33 2.70 24.21
CA ARG A 26 2.52 3.82 24.68
C ARG A 26 1.88 4.51 23.48
N ALA A 27 0.89 5.36 23.72
CA ALA A 27 0.25 6.17 22.68
C ALA A 27 0.33 7.66 23.04
N GLU A 28 0.47 8.49 22.02
CA GLU A 28 0.52 9.94 22.15
C GLU A 28 -0.35 10.59 21.05
N VAL A 29 -1.17 11.55 21.47
CA VAL A 29 -2.06 12.28 20.57
C VAL A 29 -1.24 13.33 19.82
N ILE A 30 -1.16 13.18 18.50
CA ILE A 30 -0.46 14.12 17.63
C ILE A 30 -1.39 15.26 17.21
N VAL A 31 -2.65 14.92 16.92
CA VAL A 31 -3.69 15.88 16.55
C VAL A 31 -4.95 15.50 17.32
N GLY A 32 -5.23 16.25 18.40
CA GLY A 32 -6.37 15.97 19.29
C GLY A 32 -7.69 16.55 18.80
N ASP A 33 -7.64 17.74 18.20
CA ASP A 33 -8.81 18.35 17.58
C ASP A 33 -9.12 17.70 16.24
N ALA A 34 -10.41 17.51 15.97
CA ALA A 34 -10.82 16.91 14.71
C ALA A 34 -10.68 17.96 13.62
N VAL A 35 -9.76 17.79 12.66
CA VAL A 35 -9.48 18.75 11.57
C VAL A 35 -9.87 18.17 10.21
N ALA A 36 -10.02 19.01 9.18
CA ALA A 36 -10.23 18.50 7.81
C ALA A 36 -8.96 17.74 7.32
N PRO A 37 -9.08 16.70 6.49
CA PRO A 37 -7.92 15.94 6.00
C PRO A 37 -6.84 16.81 5.34
N GLY A 38 -7.24 17.80 4.53
CA GLY A 38 -6.32 18.72 3.87
C GLY A 38 -5.69 19.77 4.80
N ALA A 39 -6.24 19.98 6.00
CA ALA A 39 -5.70 20.89 7.00
C ALA A 39 -4.65 20.21 7.91
N LEU A 40 -4.42 18.91 7.72
CA LEU A 40 -3.55 18.13 8.58
C LEU A 40 -2.10 18.18 8.06
N PRO A 41 -1.16 18.83 8.77
CA PRO A 41 0.17 19.02 8.23
C PRO A 41 0.94 17.70 8.17
N PHE A 42 1.42 17.30 6.99
CA PHE A 42 2.23 16.09 6.83
C PHE A 42 3.48 16.08 7.71
N ALA A 43 4.09 17.24 7.93
CA ALA A 43 5.23 17.37 8.83
C ALA A 43 4.91 16.91 10.26
N THR A 44 3.69 17.19 10.73
CA THR A 44 3.22 16.76 12.06
C THR A 44 3.08 15.24 12.13
N LEU A 45 2.54 14.61 11.08
CA LEU A 45 2.48 13.14 11.02
C LEU A 45 3.84 12.48 10.83
N ALA A 46 4.76 13.12 10.11
CA ALA A 46 6.11 12.61 9.92
C ALA A 46 6.88 12.50 11.25
N ARG A 47 6.60 13.39 12.22
CA ARG A 47 7.18 13.34 13.57
C ARG A 47 6.83 12.06 14.32
N ALA A 48 5.70 11.40 14.00
CA ALA A 48 5.30 10.13 14.62
C ALA A 48 6.41 9.08 14.61
N ASN A 49 7.18 9.00 13.51
CA ASN A 49 8.23 8.00 13.35
C ASN A 49 9.50 8.30 14.18
N ALA A 50 9.64 9.53 14.69
CA ALA A 50 10.77 9.95 15.50
C ALA A 50 10.49 9.84 17.02
N MET A 51 9.27 9.45 17.42
CA MET A 51 8.86 9.40 18.81
C MET A 51 9.26 8.08 19.47
N GLU A 52 9.83 8.15 20.67
CA GLU A 52 10.18 6.96 21.47
C GLU A 52 8.97 6.45 22.28
N LEU A 53 8.11 5.68 21.60
CA LEU A 53 6.87 5.16 22.18
C LEU A 53 7.00 3.73 22.73
N GLY A 54 8.20 3.17 22.73
CA GLY A 54 8.50 1.80 23.16
C GLY A 54 8.55 0.81 21.99
N SER A 55 9.10 -0.38 22.24
CA SER A 55 9.41 -1.39 21.20
C SER A 55 8.27 -2.34 20.82
N ALA A 56 7.20 -2.41 21.62
CA ALA A 56 6.09 -3.32 21.41
C ALA A 56 4.86 -2.59 20.86
N THR A 57 4.34 -2.96 19.69
CA THR A 57 3.14 -2.33 19.12
C THR A 57 1.87 -2.84 19.82
N ARG A 58 1.31 -2.09 20.77
CA ARG A 58 0.21 -2.55 21.65
C ARG A 58 -1.10 -1.84 21.33
N PHE A 59 -2.15 -2.61 21.06
CA PHE A 59 -3.49 -2.05 20.76
C PHE A 59 -4.11 -1.37 21.99
N GLU A 60 -3.94 -1.96 23.18
CA GLU A 60 -4.46 -1.39 24.43
C GLU A 60 -3.90 0.01 24.72
N ALA A 61 -2.67 0.31 24.28
CA ALA A 61 -2.09 1.64 24.39
C ALA A 61 -2.81 2.63 23.46
N ALA A 62 -3.01 2.25 22.19
CA ALA A 62 -3.78 3.05 21.24
C ALA A 62 -5.23 3.26 21.71
N TRP A 63 -5.87 2.20 22.21
CA TRP A 63 -7.27 2.25 22.66
C TRP A 63 -7.48 3.29 23.76
N ARG A 64 -6.59 3.38 24.76
CA ARG A 64 -6.67 4.40 25.83
C ARG A 64 -6.68 5.84 25.28
N ALA A 65 -5.98 6.08 24.16
CA ALA A 65 -5.98 7.39 23.50
C ALA A 65 -7.25 7.61 22.64
N LEU A 66 -7.81 6.55 22.05
CA LEU A 66 -8.97 6.61 21.16
C LEU A 66 -10.32 6.59 21.91
N GLU A 67 -10.40 5.93 23.06
CA GLU A 67 -11.65 5.69 23.80
C GLU A 67 -12.44 6.99 24.08
N PRO A 68 -11.81 8.12 24.51
CA PRO A 68 -12.54 9.36 24.74
C PRO A 68 -13.25 9.90 23.48
N TRP A 69 -12.74 9.57 22.29
CA TRP A 69 -13.28 10.06 21.01
C TRP A 69 -14.52 9.30 20.55
N THR A 70 -14.70 8.07 21.01
CA THR A 70 -15.88 7.23 20.68
C THR A 70 -17.16 7.73 21.35
N ARG A 71 -17.06 8.58 22.38
CA ARG A 71 -18.22 9.17 23.07
C ARG A 71 -19.06 10.08 22.18
N ARG A 72 -18.50 10.56 21.06
CA ARG A 72 -19.16 11.50 20.13
C ARG A 72 -19.75 10.81 18.89
N GLY A 73 -19.71 9.48 18.82
CA GLY A 73 -20.24 8.70 17.70
C GLY A 73 -19.32 7.57 17.25
N ARG A 74 -19.71 6.90 16.16
CA ARG A 74 -18.94 5.79 15.58
C ARG A 74 -17.61 6.30 15.04
N LEU A 75 -16.51 5.68 15.47
CA LEU A 75 -15.16 6.02 15.05
C LEU A 75 -14.63 4.96 14.08
N HIS A 76 -14.09 5.41 12.96
CA HIS A 76 -13.29 4.56 12.06
C HIS A 76 -11.81 4.89 12.26
N ALA A 77 -11.10 4.01 12.96
CA ALA A 77 -9.65 4.09 13.11
C ALA A 77 -8.95 3.38 11.94
N ILE A 78 -7.92 4.02 11.39
CA ILE A 78 -7.10 3.47 10.31
C ILE A 78 -5.67 3.43 10.81
N LEU A 79 -5.17 2.22 11.06
CA LEU A 79 -3.81 1.97 11.52
C LEU A 79 -2.90 1.94 10.30
N VAL A 80 -1.95 2.87 10.22
CA VAL A 80 -0.90 2.88 9.19
C VAL A 80 0.39 2.39 9.83
N GLY A 81 0.93 1.27 9.36
CA GLY A 81 2.09 0.64 10.00
C GLY A 81 2.68 -0.50 9.19
N ASP A 82 3.54 -1.29 9.84
CA ASP A 82 4.33 -2.36 9.22
C ASP A 82 3.69 -3.76 9.31
N GLY A 83 2.43 -3.81 9.75
CA GLY A 83 1.66 -5.04 9.90
C GLY A 83 1.88 -5.79 11.21
N GLY A 84 2.63 -5.24 12.17
CA GLY A 84 2.91 -5.87 13.47
C GLY A 84 1.92 -5.49 14.58
N LEU A 85 1.62 -6.45 15.46
CA LEU A 85 0.95 -6.22 16.74
C LEU A 85 1.51 -7.17 17.80
N THR A 86 1.81 -6.64 18.98
CA THR A 86 2.21 -7.37 20.18
C THR A 86 1.00 -7.48 21.11
N VAL A 87 0.61 -8.71 21.44
CA VAL A 87 -0.50 -8.97 22.36
C VAL A 87 -0.01 -8.84 23.80
N GLY A 88 -0.50 -7.83 24.51
CA GLY A 88 -0.26 -7.64 25.95
C GLY A 88 -1.35 -8.25 26.83
N PRO A 89 -1.19 -8.18 28.17
CA PRO A 89 -2.15 -8.74 29.13
C PRO A 89 -3.54 -8.08 29.04
N ASP A 90 -3.60 -6.78 28.78
CA ASP A 90 -4.85 -6.02 28.71
C ASP A 90 -5.53 -6.07 27.33
N HIS A 91 -4.90 -6.72 26.36
CA HIS A 91 -5.33 -6.72 24.96
C HIS A 91 -6.80 -7.15 24.82
N ALA A 92 -7.16 -8.29 25.40
CA ALA A 92 -8.50 -8.84 25.27
C ALA A 92 -9.58 -7.92 25.88
N ALA A 93 -9.28 -7.21 26.97
CA ALA A 93 -10.19 -6.27 27.59
C ALA A 93 -10.39 -5.03 26.70
N ALA A 94 -9.30 -4.46 26.19
CA ALA A 94 -9.34 -3.32 25.26
C ALA A 94 -10.12 -3.63 23.99
N VAL A 95 -9.96 -4.84 23.42
CA VAL A 95 -10.70 -5.26 22.22
C VAL A 95 -12.20 -5.37 22.49
N ARG A 96 -12.61 -5.98 23.61
CA ARG A 96 -14.02 -6.07 23.99
C ARG A 96 -14.65 -4.70 24.18
N GLU A 97 -13.93 -3.77 24.80
CA GLU A 97 -14.45 -2.42 24.98
C GLU A 97 -14.55 -1.67 23.65
N ALA A 98 -13.52 -1.75 22.81
CA ALA A 98 -13.54 -1.16 21.47
C ALA A 98 -14.71 -1.67 20.62
N GLU A 99 -14.96 -2.98 20.68
CA GLU A 99 -16.09 -3.64 20.04
C GLU A 99 -17.44 -3.12 20.58
N ALA A 100 -17.59 -3.05 21.91
CA ALA A 100 -18.80 -2.53 22.55
C ALA A 100 -19.08 -1.05 22.24
N ARG A 101 -18.02 -0.26 21.98
CA ARG A 101 -18.13 1.15 21.55
C ARG A 101 -18.31 1.29 20.03
N GLY A 102 -18.38 0.18 19.29
CA GLY A 102 -18.55 0.19 17.84
C GLY A 102 -17.38 0.79 17.08
N LEU A 103 -16.14 0.64 17.58
CA LEU A 103 -14.94 1.03 16.85
C LEU A 103 -14.80 0.17 15.59
N ARG A 104 -14.67 0.82 14.44
CA ARG A 104 -14.19 0.16 13.22
C ARG A 104 -12.68 0.34 13.11
N LEU A 105 -11.93 -0.75 12.97
CA LEU A 105 -10.47 -0.69 12.80
C LEU A 105 -10.02 -1.28 11.46
N SER A 106 -9.57 -0.43 10.54
CA SER A 106 -8.87 -0.87 9.34
C SER A 106 -7.36 -0.73 9.48
N VAL A 107 -6.62 -1.52 8.72
CA VAL A 107 -5.16 -1.54 8.69
C VAL A 107 -4.69 -1.25 7.26
N LEU A 108 -3.79 -0.29 7.13
CA LEU A 108 -3.04 0.01 5.93
C LEU A 108 -1.58 -0.39 6.18
N ASN A 109 -1.22 -1.60 5.77
CA ASN A 109 0.13 -2.10 5.94
C ASN A 109 1.03 -1.60 4.80
N VAL A 110 2.01 -0.77 5.15
CA VAL A 110 2.95 -0.16 4.21
C VAL A 110 4.28 -0.90 4.11
N ALA A 111 4.43 -2.03 4.82
CA ALA A 111 5.61 -2.87 4.71
C ALA A 111 5.48 -3.86 3.54
N ASP A 112 6.64 -4.28 3.02
CA ASP A 112 6.75 -5.29 1.96
C ASP A 112 6.67 -6.72 2.55
N ARG A 113 5.62 -6.97 3.32
CA ARG A 113 5.33 -8.25 3.98
C ARG A 113 3.86 -8.28 4.38
N ALA A 114 3.30 -9.48 4.50
CA ALA A 114 1.93 -9.64 4.96
C ALA A 114 1.73 -9.18 6.42
N THR A 115 0.54 -8.64 6.71
CA THR A 115 0.10 -8.32 8.06
C THR A 115 0.09 -9.56 8.95
N ARG A 116 0.66 -9.44 10.16
CA ARG A 116 0.75 -10.57 11.11
C ARG A 116 -0.64 -10.99 11.60
N PRO A 117 -0.86 -12.30 11.89
CA PRO A 117 -2.17 -12.82 12.27
C PRO A 117 -2.87 -12.07 13.42
N PRO A 118 -2.20 -11.65 14.51
CA PRO A 118 -2.88 -10.93 15.59
C PRO A 118 -3.51 -9.60 15.15
N LEU A 119 -2.82 -8.83 14.28
CA LEU A 119 -3.33 -7.56 13.79
C LEU A 119 -4.48 -7.77 12.79
N ARG A 120 -4.35 -8.79 11.93
CA ARG A 120 -5.40 -9.16 10.97
C ARG A 120 -6.69 -9.57 11.68
N ALA A 121 -6.58 -10.49 12.66
CA ALA A 121 -7.72 -10.95 13.44
C ALA A 121 -8.39 -9.80 14.22
N LEU A 122 -7.61 -8.85 14.73
CA LEU A 122 -8.12 -7.66 15.38
C LEU A 122 -8.94 -6.76 14.42
N ALA A 123 -8.41 -6.48 13.23
CA ALA A 123 -9.09 -5.65 12.24
C ALA A 123 -10.39 -6.31 11.75
N GLU A 124 -10.36 -7.62 11.50
CA GLU A 124 -11.54 -8.41 11.10
C GLU A 124 -12.60 -8.42 12.20
N ARG A 125 -12.20 -8.64 13.46
CA ARG A 125 -13.10 -8.62 14.62
C ARG A 125 -13.77 -7.27 14.83
N LEU A 126 -13.04 -6.19 14.63
CA LEU A 126 -13.56 -4.82 14.72
C LEU A 126 -14.19 -4.35 13.39
N GLY A 127 -14.52 -5.26 12.48
CA GLY A 127 -15.29 -4.96 11.27
C GLY A 127 -14.61 -4.00 10.29
N GLY A 128 -13.27 -3.94 10.29
CA GLY A 128 -12.50 -3.19 9.29
C GLY A 128 -11.97 -4.07 8.17
N VAL A 129 -10.85 -3.64 7.55
CA VAL A 129 -10.14 -4.36 6.49
C VAL A 129 -8.65 -4.23 6.65
N VAL A 130 -7.90 -5.16 6.06
CA VAL A 130 -6.45 -5.07 5.94
C VAL A 130 -6.11 -4.83 4.47
N ALA A 131 -5.49 -3.69 4.17
CA ALA A 131 -4.97 -3.35 2.86
C ALA A 131 -3.43 -3.44 2.89
N GLU A 132 -2.88 -4.39 2.13
CA GLU A 132 -1.43 -4.55 1.93
C GLU A 132 -1.01 -3.62 0.77
N VAL A 133 -0.27 -2.55 1.08
CA VAL A 133 0.08 -1.51 0.10
C VAL A 133 1.58 -1.21 0.04
N GLY A 134 2.42 -2.04 0.66
CA GLY A 134 3.88 -1.83 0.69
C GLY A 134 4.51 -1.63 -0.69
N PRO A 135 4.34 -2.58 -1.63
CA PRO A 135 4.88 -2.46 -2.98
C PRO A 135 4.38 -1.22 -3.75
N GLU A 136 3.09 -0.91 -3.63
CA GLU A 136 2.44 0.26 -4.27
C GLU A 136 2.94 1.57 -3.66
N ALA A 137 3.02 1.66 -2.34
CA ALA A 137 3.54 2.83 -1.63
C ALA A 137 5.02 3.09 -1.97
N GLN A 138 5.80 2.03 -2.14
CA GLN A 138 7.19 2.14 -2.56
C GLN A 138 7.32 2.61 -4.02
N ARG A 139 6.45 2.13 -4.93
CA ARG A 139 6.37 2.62 -6.31
C ARG A 139 5.97 4.09 -6.37
N ALA A 140 4.94 4.49 -5.62
CA ALA A 140 4.51 5.89 -5.54
C ALA A 140 5.62 6.82 -5.00
N THR A 141 6.42 6.36 -4.04
CA THR A 141 7.58 7.12 -3.53
C THR A 141 8.62 7.43 -4.63
N ARG A 142 8.71 6.56 -5.64
CA ARG A 142 9.64 6.70 -6.77
C ARG A 142 9.04 7.51 -7.93
N GLY A 143 7.91 8.19 -7.73
CA GLY A 143 7.23 8.98 -8.75
C GLY A 143 6.54 8.14 -9.84
N ARG A 144 6.26 6.86 -9.56
CA ARG A 144 5.59 5.96 -10.50
C ARG A 144 4.19 5.58 -10.02
N GLU A 145 3.23 5.60 -10.94
CA GLU A 145 1.88 5.00 -10.88
C GLU A 145 1.22 4.97 -9.48
N THR A 146 0.38 5.96 -9.17
CA THR A 146 -0.37 6.03 -7.89
C THR A 146 -1.71 5.29 -7.92
N ALA A 147 -2.24 4.97 -9.10
CA ALA A 147 -3.59 4.44 -9.27
C ALA A 147 -3.86 3.17 -8.44
N ARG A 148 -2.89 2.24 -8.37
CA ARG A 148 -3.04 1.01 -7.56
C ARG A 148 -3.01 1.28 -6.06
N LEU A 149 -2.18 2.24 -5.63
CA LEU A 149 -2.16 2.67 -4.23
C LEU A 149 -3.49 3.30 -3.84
N GLU A 150 -4.02 4.18 -4.70
CA GLU A 150 -5.31 4.82 -4.52
C GLU A 150 -6.44 3.80 -4.46
N GLU A 151 -6.47 2.83 -5.37
CA GLU A 151 -7.47 1.75 -5.37
C GLU A 151 -7.42 0.95 -4.05
N ALA A 152 -6.23 0.53 -3.62
CA ALA A 152 -6.07 -0.24 -2.39
C ALA A 152 -6.47 0.57 -1.14
N VAL A 153 -6.15 1.86 -1.12
CA VAL A 153 -6.57 2.78 -0.05
C VAL A 153 -8.09 2.98 -0.06
N MET A 154 -8.72 3.11 -1.23
CA MET A 154 -10.18 3.29 -1.34
C MET A 154 -10.95 2.10 -0.75
N ARG A 155 -10.42 0.88 -0.80
CA ARG A 155 -11.02 -0.31 -0.15
C ARG A 155 -11.14 -0.15 1.36
N VAL A 156 -10.26 0.62 2.00
CA VAL A 156 -10.32 0.89 3.45
C VAL A 156 -11.64 1.53 3.84
N PHE A 157 -12.18 2.41 2.98
CA PHE A 157 -13.41 3.15 3.19
C PHE A 157 -14.64 2.46 2.60
N ALA A 158 -14.48 1.34 1.90
CA ALA A 158 -15.60 0.66 1.26
C ALA A 158 -16.66 0.27 2.32
N PRO A 159 -17.94 0.65 2.11
CA PRO A 159 -19.01 0.28 3.02
C PRO A 159 -19.23 -1.23 3.00
N ALA A 160 -19.55 -1.78 4.17
CA ALA A 160 -20.02 -3.15 4.27
C ALA A 160 -21.41 -3.26 3.62
N VAL A 161 -21.57 -4.21 2.72
CA VAL A 161 -22.82 -4.49 2.02
C VAL A 161 -23.59 -5.60 2.74
N GLY A 162 -22.89 -6.52 3.40
CA GLY A 162 -23.49 -7.55 4.26
C GLY A 162 -22.49 -8.62 4.67
N GLU A 163 -22.89 -9.51 5.59
CA GLU A 163 -22.15 -10.74 5.88
C GLU A 163 -22.53 -11.83 4.88
N VAL A 164 -21.53 -12.53 4.36
CA VAL A 164 -21.72 -13.65 3.44
C VAL A 164 -21.52 -14.95 4.18
N VAL A 165 -22.55 -15.79 4.16
CA VAL A 165 -22.50 -17.14 4.72
C VAL A 165 -22.85 -18.13 3.61
N ILE A 166 -21.96 -19.09 3.39
CA ILE A 166 -22.24 -20.22 2.50
C ILE A 166 -22.91 -21.31 3.30
N ARG A 167 -24.05 -21.79 2.81
CA ARG A 167 -24.74 -22.97 3.34
C ARG A 167 -24.56 -24.13 2.37
N HIS A 168 -23.96 -25.23 2.85
CA HIS A 168 -23.80 -26.47 2.12
C HIS A 168 -24.34 -27.63 2.98
N GLY A 169 -25.49 -28.19 2.57
CA GLY A 169 -26.23 -29.16 3.40
C GLY A 169 -26.65 -28.52 4.73
N ARG A 170 -26.27 -29.15 5.85
CA ARG A 170 -26.51 -28.62 7.21
C ARG A 170 -25.39 -27.70 7.71
N GLN A 171 -24.30 -27.55 6.96
CA GLN A 171 -23.16 -26.73 7.39
C GLN A 171 -23.31 -25.31 6.87
N ALA A 172 -23.11 -24.33 7.76
CA ALA A 172 -22.98 -22.93 7.43
C ALA A 172 -21.52 -22.50 7.68
N ARG A 173 -20.92 -21.82 6.71
CA ARG A 173 -19.56 -21.28 6.81
C ARG A 173 -19.60 -19.80 6.45
N SER A 174 -19.22 -18.94 7.40
CA SER A 174 -19.07 -17.51 7.11
C SER A 174 -17.85 -17.31 6.19
N LEU A 175 -18.03 -16.49 5.16
CA LEU A 175 -16.97 -15.93 4.33
C LEU A 175 -16.56 -14.54 4.80
N GLY A 176 -17.21 -14.01 5.84
CA GLY A 176 -16.98 -12.67 6.35
C GLY A 176 -17.85 -11.61 5.66
N VAL A 177 -17.43 -10.35 5.82
CA VAL A 177 -18.17 -9.18 5.35
C VAL A 177 -17.81 -8.87 3.89
N LEU A 178 -18.81 -8.76 3.03
CA LEU A 178 -18.68 -8.29 1.65
C LEU A 178 -18.78 -6.76 1.62
N ARG A 179 -17.84 -6.10 0.94
CA ARG A 179 -17.87 -4.64 0.76
C ARG A 179 -18.10 -4.22 -0.68
N ALA A 180 -18.47 -2.95 -0.87
CA ALA A 180 -18.65 -2.40 -2.21
C ALA A 180 -17.33 -2.46 -3.00
N GLY A 181 -17.39 -2.99 -4.22
CA GLY A 181 -16.22 -3.20 -5.08
C GLY A 181 -15.37 -4.42 -4.73
N GLU A 182 -15.68 -5.16 -3.66
CA GLU A 182 -14.98 -6.40 -3.33
C GLU A 182 -15.61 -7.63 -3.99
N ALA A 183 -14.80 -8.69 -4.10
CA ALA A 183 -15.23 -10.02 -4.48
C ALA A 183 -14.86 -11.02 -3.36
N LEU A 184 -15.84 -11.77 -2.86
CA LEU A 184 -15.58 -12.92 -1.98
C LEU A 184 -15.64 -14.20 -2.79
N THR A 185 -14.60 -15.02 -2.65
CA THR A 185 -14.45 -16.29 -3.36
C THR A 185 -14.39 -17.45 -2.39
N TRP A 186 -15.20 -18.48 -2.61
CA TRP A 186 -15.10 -19.74 -1.89
C TRP A 186 -14.93 -20.91 -2.85
N SER A 187 -14.04 -21.82 -2.47
CA SER A 187 -13.87 -23.11 -3.12
C SER A 187 -14.07 -24.24 -2.11
N GLY A 188 -14.91 -25.21 -2.43
CA GLY A 188 -15.08 -26.41 -1.62
C GLY A 188 -15.74 -27.56 -2.36
N ARG A 189 -15.65 -28.76 -1.79
CA ARG A 189 -16.28 -29.96 -2.34
C ARG A 189 -17.78 -29.94 -2.05
N LEU A 190 -18.57 -30.01 -3.12
CA LEU A 190 -20.00 -30.26 -3.07
C LEU A 190 -20.22 -31.77 -3.08
N SER A 191 -20.92 -32.28 -2.08
CA SER A 191 -21.32 -33.70 -2.01
C SER A 191 -22.83 -33.78 -2.18
N GLY A 192 -23.28 -34.25 -3.34
CA GLY A 192 -24.70 -34.49 -3.62
C GLY A 192 -24.94 -35.95 -4.00
N GLN A 193 -25.95 -36.57 -3.40
CA GLN A 193 -26.57 -37.79 -3.94
C GLN A 193 -27.73 -37.38 -4.84
N THR A 194 -27.51 -37.39 -6.15
CA THR A 194 -28.60 -37.47 -7.13
C THR A 194 -28.67 -38.90 -7.63
N ARG A 195 -29.78 -39.60 -7.33
CA ARG A 195 -30.17 -40.93 -7.84
C ARG A 195 -28.98 -41.83 -8.24
N GLY A 196 -28.29 -42.40 -7.24
CA GLY A 196 -27.45 -43.58 -7.44
C GLY A 196 -25.99 -43.36 -7.87
N ARG A 197 -25.50 -42.12 -8.01
CA ARG A 197 -24.04 -41.87 -8.14
C ARG A 197 -23.58 -40.73 -7.22
N PRO A 198 -22.52 -40.93 -6.40
CA PRO A 198 -21.87 -39.83 -5.71
C PRO A 198 -21.20 -38.94 -6.77
N ARG A 199 -21.66 -37.70 -6.89
CA ARG A 199 -20.91 -36.65 -7.60
C ARG A 199 -20.21 -35.79 -6.55
N SER A 200 -18.90 -35.86 -6.54
CA SER A 200 -18.03 -34.86 -5.89
C SER A 200 -17.67 -33.82 -6.94
N GLY A 201 -18.10 -32.57 -6.76
CA GLY A 201 -17.69 -31.44 -7.59
C GLY A 201 -17.04 -30.36 -6.75
N ILE A 202 -16.17 -29.54 -7.31
CA ILE A 202 -15.68 -28.33 -6.63
C ILE A 202 -16.56 -27.16 -7.09
N GLY A 203 -17.25 -26.51 -6.15
CA GLY A 203 -18.02 -25.30 -6.44
C GLY A 203 -17.15 -24.06 -6.23
N LEU A 204 -17.19 -23.12 -7.16
CA LEU A 204 -16.66 -21.77 -6.98
C LEU A 204 -17.84 -20.81 -6.83
N LEU A 205 -17.90 -20.10 -5.70
CA LEU A 205 -18.84 -19.00 -5.53
C LEU A 205 -18.05 -17.70 -5.47
N SER A 206 -18.28 -16.82 -6.45
CA SER A 206 -17.73 -15.46 -6.50
C SER A 206 -18.85 -14.44 -6.42
N LEU A 207 -18.81 -13.60 -5.40
CA LEU A 207 -19.80 -12.54 -5.16
C LEU A 207 -19.18 -11.18 -5.44
N ARG A 208 -19.54 -10.53 -6.55
CA ARG A 208 -19.11 -9.15 -6.87
C ARG A 208 -20.25 -8.16 -6.67
N VAL A 209 -19.93 -7.04 -6.02
CA VAL A 209 -20.78 -5.85 -5.99
C VAL A 209 -20.29 -4.89 -7.08
N GLY A 210 -21.14 -4.60 -8.07
CA GLY A 210 -20.81 -3.66 -9.16
C GLY A 210 -20.51 -2.24 -8.67
N GLU A 211 -19.55 -1.56 -9.32
CA GLU A 211 -19.14 -0.19 -9.00
C GLU A 211 -20.26 0.81 -9.31
N ALA A 212 -20.83 1.45 -8.28
CA ALA A 212 -21.72 2.59 -8.42
C ALA A 212 -20.92 3.89 -8.65
N ARG A 213 -20.16 3.99 -9.75
CA ARG A 213 -19.31 5.17 -10.03
C ARG A 213 -20.12 6.40 -10.45
N GLU A 214 -21.32 6.25 -11.03
CA GLU A 214 -22.13 7.38 -11.52
C GLU A 214 -23.23 7.89 -10.57
N GLN A 215 -23.48 7.24 -9.43
CA GLN A 215 -24.61 7.60 -8.55
C GLN A 215 -24.20 8.24 -7.21
N ARG A 216 -22.91 8.49 -6.99
CA ARG A 216 -22.37 9.10 -5.74
C ARG A 216 -23.01 10.44 -5.36
N ALA A 217 -23.58 11.18 -6.30
CA ALA A 217 -24.18 12.49 -6.05
C ALA A 217 -25.57 12.44 -5.38
N ARG A 218 -26.24 11.29 -5.28
CA ARG A 218 -27.64 11.21 -4.77
C ARG A 218 -27.83 10.39 -3.48
N TRP A 219 -26.80 9.70 -2.98
CA TRP A 219 -27.01 8.60 -2.02
C TRP A 219 -26.09 8.76 -0.81
N THR A 220 -26.50 9.64 0.11
CA THR A 220 -25.86 9.85 1.42
C THR A 220 -26.47 9.01 2.53
N ASP A 221 -27.34 8.04 2.21
CA ASP A 221 -28.06 7.25 3.20
C ASP A 221 -27.56 5.80 3.23
N GLU A 222 -26.94 5.39 4.36
CA GLU A 222 -26.52 4.00 4.64
C GLU A 222 -27.69 3.01 4.43
N GLY A 223 -28.93 3.46 4.63
CA GLY A 223 -30.13 2.64 4.42
C GLY A 223 -30.33 2.18 2.97
N ALA A 224 -29.93 3.00 2.00
CA ALA A 224 -30.15 2.74 0.57
C ALA A 224 -29.11 1.75 -0.01
N LEU A 225 -27.86 1.84 0.45
CA LEU A 225 -26.81 0.84 0.16
C LEU A 225 -27.14 -0.51 0.79
N ALA A 226 -27.62 -0.52 2.04
CA ALA A 226 -28.06 -1.74 2.70
C ALA A 226 -29.31 -2.35 2.02
N ALA A 227 -30.23 -1.53 1.50
CA ALA A 227 -31.39 -1.99 0.74
C ALA A 227 -30.98 -2.63 -0.59
N TRP A 228 -29.98 -2.08 -1.28
CA TRP A 228 -29.45 -2.65 -2.51
C TRP A 228 -28.64 -3.93 -2.27
N GLY A 229 -27.84 -3.99 -1.19
CA GLY A 229 -27.21 -5.22 -0.72
C GLY A 229 -28.22 -6.33 -0.41
N ARG A 230 -29.35 -5.98 0.21
CA ARG A 230 -30.49 -6.89 0.43
C ARG A 230 -31.18 -7.29 -0.88
N ALA A 231 -31.27 -6.40 -1.87
CA ALA A 231 -31.84 -6.71 -3.17
C ALA A 231 -30.97 -7.69 -3.97
N LEU A 232 -29.64 -7.51 -3.95
CA LEU A 232 -28.67 -8.46 -4.51
C LEU A 232 -28.65 -9.80 -3.75
N ALA A 233 -28.78 -9.77 -2.43
CA ALA A 233 -28.90 -10.99 -1.61
C ALA A 233 -30.19 -11.79 -1.90
N ARG A 234 -31.22 -11.14 -2.47
CA ARG A 234 -32.46 -11.77 -2.91
C ARG A 234 -32.45 -12.19 -4.38
N ALA A 235 -31.45 -11.78 -5.17
CA ALA A 235 -31.26 -12.30 -6.52
C ALA A 235 -30.67 -13.73 -6.42
N PRO A 236 -31.18 -14.70 -7.20
CA PRO A 236 -30.66 -16.07 -7.16
C PRO A 236 -29.21 -16.09 -7.66
N LEU A 237 -28.28 -16.16 -6.70
CA LEU A 237 -26.86 -16.39 -6.94
C LEU A 237 -26.68 -17.78 -7.53
N ARG A 238 -26.20 -17.86 -8.77
CA ARG A 238 -25.94 -19.14 -9.43
C ARG A 238 -24.50 -19.57 -9.17
N LEU A 239 -24.37 -20.75 -8.57
CA LEU A 239 -23.10 -21.46 -8.43
C LEU A 239 -22.57 -21.85 -9.81
N ALA A 240 -21.30 -21.55 -10.06
CA ALA A 240 -20.57 -22.19 -11.15
C ALA A 240 -19.88 -23.43 -10.59
N ALA A 241 -20.25 -24.60 -11.12
CA ALA A 241 -19.48 -25.82 -10.90
C ALA A 241 -18.38 -25.86 -11.97
N VAL A 242 -17.12 -25.92 -11.54
CA VAL A 242 -15.99 -26.19 -12.43
C VAL A 242 -15.64 -27.67 -12.25
N ALA A 243 -15.55 -28.44 -13.33
CA ALA A 243 -15.12 -29.83 -13.21
C ALA A 243 -13.67 -29.86 -12.67
N ALA A 244 -13.35 -30.84 -11.84
CA ALA A 244 -11.98 -30.97 -11.31
C ALA A 244 -10.96 -31.08 -12.47
N GLU A 245 -11.36 -31.77 -13.55
CA GLU A 245 -10.60 -31.93 -14.79
C GLU A 245 -10.24 -30.59 -15.46
N ASP A 246 -11.13 -29.59 -15.42
CA ASP A 246 -10.89 -28.27 -16.07
C ASP A 246 -9.83 -27.43 -15.33
N ARG A 247 -9.65 -27.70 -14.03
CA ARG A 247 -8.66 -27.02 -13.21
C ARG A 247 -7.26 -27.63 -13.34
N GLU A 248 -7.21 -28.93 -13.63
CA GLU A 248 -5.98 -29.70 -13.86
C GLU A 248 -5.51 -29.62 -15.32
N ALA A 249 -6.33 -29.09 -16.23
CA ALA A 249 -5.96 -28.90 -17.62
C ALA A 249 -4.85 -27.84 -17.79
N PRO A 250 -3.75 -28.16 -18.49
CA PRO A 250 -2.65 -27.22 -18.72
C PRO A 250 -3.16 -25.97 -19.48
N PRO A 251 -2.54 -24.79 -19.26
CA PRO A 251 -2.86 -23.60 -20.03
C PRO A 251 -2.63 -23.86 -21.53
N PRO A 252 -3.44 -23.27 -22.44
CA PRO A 252 -3.26 -23.45 -23.86
C PRO A 252 -1.90 -22.92 -24.31
N GLU A 253 -1.18 -23.69 -25.14
CA GLU A 253 0.19 -23.41 -25.62
C GLU A 253 0.33 -22.11 -26.43
N ARG A 254 -0.78 -21.48 -26.88
CA ARG A 254 -0.76 -20.24 -27.66
C ARG A 254 -1.87 -19.29 -27.23
N CYS A 255 -1.49 -18.06 -26.86
CA CYS A 255 -2.41 -16.97 -26.59
C CYS A 255 -2.81 -16.30 -27.92
N ASP A 256 -4.07 -16.46 -28.33
CA ASP A 256 -4.65 -15.69 -29.44
C ASP A 256 -5.03 -14.28 -28.92
N PRO A 257 -4.59 -13.18 -29.55
CA PRO A 257 -4.97 -11.81 -29.17
C PRO A 257 -6.49 -11.54 -29.24
N ARG A 258 -7.30 -12.46 -29.80
CA ARG A 258 -8.77 -12.39 -29.78
C ARG A 258 -9.45 -13.20 -28.66
N GLY A 259 -8.69 -13.81 -27.74
CA GLY A 259 -9.22 -14.62 -26.64
C GLY A 259 -9.74 -16.00 -27.07
N PRO A 260 -9.87 -16.98 -26.16
CA PRO A 260 -10.05 -18.37 -26.57
C PRO A 260 -11.45 -18.64 -27.15
N ALA A 261 -11.47 -19.04 -28.42
CA ALA A 261 -12.56 -19.78 -29.03
C ALA A 261 -12.32 -21.29 -28.84
N ARG A 262 -12.76 -21.86 -27.70
CA ARG A 262 -13.21 -23.27 -27.63
C ARG A 262 -13.92 -23.54 -26.31
N ARG A 263 -15.21 -23.84 -26.41
CA ARG A 263 -16.08 -24.30 -25.34
C ARG A 263 -15.95 -25.82 -25.18
N VAL A 264 -15.78 -26.30 -23.96
CA VAL A 264 -16.17 -27.66 -23.57
C VAL A 264 -17.06 -27.51 -22.33
N SER A 265 -18.33 -27.91 -22.49
CA SER A 265 -19.49 -27.81 -21.57
C SER A 265 -20.25 -26.46 -21.55
N GLY A 266 -21.58 -26.54 -21.74
CA GLY A 266 -22.51 -25.44 -22.06
C GLY A 266 -22.80 -24.48 -20.90
N VAL A 267 -23.36 -23.29 -21.15
CA VAL A 267 -24.81 -23.05 -21.14
C VAL A 267 -25.21 -21.74 -21.85
N SER A 268 -26.33 -21.83 -22.58
CA SER A 268 -27.43 -20.88 -22.95
C SER A 268 -27.15 -19.46 -23.49
N SER A 269 -28.04 -19.05 -24.38
CA SER A 269 -27.99 -17.90 -25.29
C SER A 269 -28.84 -16.68 -24.87
N ASP A 270 -29.16 -16.52 -23.59
CA ASP A 270 -30.00 -15.40 -23.14
C ASP A 270 -29.20 -14.23 -22.55
N ALA A 271 -29.69 -13.02 -22.81
CA ALA A 271 -29.09 -11.72 -22.50
C ALA A 271 -29.08 -11.33 -21.00
N ALA A 272 -28.58 -12.23 -20.14
CA ALA A 272 -28.21 -11.91 -18.76
C ALA A 272 -26.68 -12.00 -18.61
N PRO A 273 -26.01 -11.07 -17.90
CA PRO A 273 -24.55 -11.09 -17.80
C PRO A 273 -24.08 -12.30 -17.00
N ILE A 274 -23.60 -13.31 -17.72
CA ILE A 274 -22.80 -14.41 -17.20
C ILE A 274 -21.35 -13.94 -17.18
N ALA A 275 -20.78 -13.72 -15.99
CA ALA A 275 -19.33 -13.60 -15.83
C ALA A 275 -18.78 -14.94 -15.33
N LEU A 276 -18.62 -15.88 -16.26
CA LEU A 276 -17.83 -17.09 -16.04
C LEU A 276 -16.60 -17.05 -16.95
N ALA A 277 -15.50 -16.62 -16.35
CA ALA A 277 -14.14 -17.05 -16.66
C ALA A 277 -13.29 -16.54 -15.49
N GLU A 278 -12.50 -17.40 -14.86
CA GLU A 278 -11.27 -16.91 -14.24
C GLU A 278 -10.54 -16.12 -15.33
N PRO A 279 -10.11 -14.86 -15.11
CA PRO A 279 -9.13 -14.27 -15.99
C PRO A 279 -7.86 -15.12 -15.82
N ARG A 280 -7.69 -16.14 -16.67
CA ARG A 280 -6.36 -16.67 -16.96
C ARG A 280 -5.67 -15.54 -17.71
N SER A 281 -4.99 -14.67 -16.98
CA SER A 281 -3.95 -13.85 -17.59
C SER A 281 -2.94 -14.84 -18.15
N CYS A 282 -2.70 -14.80 -19.45
CA CYS A 282 -1.41 -15.23 -19.96
C CYS A 282 -0.38 -14.33 -19.24
N GLU A 283 0.27 -14.83 -18.19
CA GLU A 283 1.52 -14.22 -17.78
C GLU A 283 2.46 -14.32 -18.99
N PRO A 284 3.06 -13.22 -19.46
CA PRO A 284 4.15 -13.35 -20.41
C PRO A 284 5.18 -14.27 -19.78
N GLU A 285 5.60 -15.29 -20.54
CA GLU A 285 6.51 -16.37 -20.17
C GLU A 285 7.48 -15.94 -19.06
N ALA A 286 7.12 -16.30 -17.82
CA ALA A 286 8.02 -16.18 -16.70
C ALA A 286 9.14 -17.18 -16.96
N ALA A 287 10.34 -16.68 -17.24
CA ALA A 287 11.53 -17.51 -17.35
C ALA A 287 11.61 -18.41 -16.11
N GLU A 288 11.59 -19.72 -16.34
CA GLU A 288 11.40 -20.76 -15.35
C GLU A 288 12.32 -20.60 -14.13
N THR A 289 11.75 -20.10 -13.03
CA THR A 289 12.34 -20.29 -11.69
C THR A 289 11.96 -21.68 -11.22
N SER A 290 12.79 -22.66 -11.58
CA SER A 290 12.85 -23.95 -10.90
C SER A 290 13.27 -23.76 -9.44
N GLU A 291 12.33 -23.93 -8.52
CA GLU A 291 12.63 -24.32 -7.14
C GLU A 291 12.80 -25.84 -7.10
N GLY A 292 14.02 -26.29 -6.78
CA GLY A 292 14.32 -27.70 -6.54
C GLY A 292 15.76 -28.05 -6.85
N GLY A 293 16.62 -28.03 -5.82
CA GLY A 293 17.95 -28.63 -5.87
C GLY A 293 19.05 -27.73 -5.30
N ALA A 294 19.65 -28.17 -4.21
CA ALA A 294 20.98 -27.75 -3.83
C ALA A 294 21.94 -28.04 -5.00
N GLY A 295 22.43 -26.99 -5.65
CA GLY A 295 23.29 -27.12 -6.83
C GLY A 295 23.96 -25.80 -7.15
N LEU A 296 25.28 -25.83 -7.16
CA LEU A 296 26.18 -24.70 -7.44
C LEU A 296 25.87 -24.06 -8.81
N GLY A 297 25.77 -22.73 -8.85
CA GLY A 297 26.19 -21.96 -10.03
C GLY A 297 25.14 -21.23 -10.89
N ARG A 298 24.21 -20.45 -10.31
CA ARG A 298 23.40 -19.48 -11.08
C ARG A 298 24.01 -18.07 -11.00
N ALA A 299 24.04 -17.37 -12.14
CA ALA A 299 24.44 -15.96 -12.25
C ALA A 299 23.53 -15.04 -11.40
N ILE A 300 24.05 -13.91 -10.91
CA ILE A 300 23.23 -12.93 -10.16
C ILE A 300 22.24 -12.24 -11.12
N PRO A 301 20.94 -12.20 -10.79
CA PRO A 301 19.95 -11.39 -11.53
C PRO A 301 20.29 -9.90 -11.50
N GLU A 302 20.05 -9.19 -12.61
CA GLU A 302 20.32 -7.75 -12.72
C GLU A 302 19.63 -6.95 -11.61
N GLU A 303 18.40 -7.32 -11.26
CA GLU A 303 17.61 -6.69 -10.20
C GLU A 303 18.26 -6.81 -8.82
N THR A 304 18.96 -7.91 -8.57
CA THR A 304 19.71 -8.15 -7.32
C THR A 304 20.92 -7.23 -7.25
N VAL A 305 21.68 -7.10 -8.34
CA VAL A 305 22.82 -6.16 -8.42
C VAL A 305 22.33 -4.72 -8.26
N LEU A 306 21.26 -4.34 -8.95
CA LEU A 306 20.66 -3.01 -8.86
C LEU A 306 20.06 -2.73 -7.47
N GLY A 307 19.47 -3.73 -6.81
CA GLY A 307 18.96 -3.64 -5.46
C GLY A 307 20.08 -3.35 -4.45
N MET A 308 21.16 -4.12 -4.53
CA MET A 308 22.37 -3.95 -3.71
C MET A 308 22.99 -2.55 -3.89
N LEU A 309 23.15 -2.10 -5.14
CA LEU A 309 23.62 -0.76 -5.48
C LEU A 309 22.77 0.35 -4.85
N ARG A 310 21.44 0.24 -4.97
CA ARG A 310 20.51 1.25 -4.45
C ARG A 310 20.45 1.29 -2.94
N GLN A 311 20.62 0.14 -2.28
CA GLN A 311 20.54 0.05 -0.82
C GLN A 311 21.85 0.45 -0.14
N ARG A 312 23.01 0.15 -0.74
CA ARG A 312 24.32 0.34 -0.09
C ARG A 312 25.16 1.46 -0.71
N ILE A 313 25.29 1.51 -2.03
CA ILE A 313 26.15 2.50 -2.72
C ILE A 313 25.47 3.88 -2.80
N VAL A 314 24.19 3.93 -3.20
CA VAL A 314 23.49 5.21 -3.43
C VAL A 314 23.41 6.10 -2.19
N PRO A 315 23.09 5.62 -0.97
CA PRO A 315 23.04 6.46 0.22
C PRO A 315 24.41 7.09 0.57
N VAL A 316 25.49 6.30 0.46
CA VAL A 316 26.86 6.78 0.71
C VAL A 316 27.26 7.80 -0.35
N ALA A 317 26.98 7.52 -1.63
CA ALA A 317 27.21 8.45 -2.73
C ALA A 317 26.48 9.78 -2.54
N ARG A 318 25.22 9.75 -2.08
CA ARG A 318 24.47 10.98 -1.74
C ARG A 318 25.13 11.77 -0.62
N GLY A 319 25.68 11.09 0.38
CA GLY A 319 26.47 11.72 1.44
C GLY A 319 27.76 12.35 0.93
N CYS A 320 28.48 11.67 0.03
CA CYS A 320 29.68 12.19 -0.62
C CYS A 320 29.38 13.42 -1.48
N PHE A 321 28.37 13.36 -2.36
CA PHE A 321 27.96 14.51 -3.17
C PHE A 321 27.46 15.68 -2.32
N ARG A 322 26.79 15.43 -1.20
CA ARG A 322 26.35 16.50 -0.28
C ARG A 322 27.55 17.23 0.34
N ARG A 323 28.56 16.48 0.79
CA ARG A 323 29.79 17.05 1.36
C ARG A 323 30.57 17.82 0.30
N ASP A 324 30.72 17.24 -0.89
CA ASP A 324 31.41 17.88 -2.00
C ASP A 324 30.67 19.16 -2.43
N ARG A 325 29.34 19.13 -2.52
CA ARG A 325 28.52 20.31 -2.85
C ARG A 325 28.61 21.47 -1.86
N ALA A 326 29.02 21.26 -0.60
CA ALA A 326 28.95 22.27 0.44
C ALA A 326 29.56 23.62 -0.03
N GLY A 327 28.72 24.67 -0.05
CA GLY A 327 29.11 26.01 -0.52
C GLY A 327 29.01 26.27 -2.03
N ARG A 328 28.54 25.31 -2.85
CA ARG A 328 28.41 25.45 -4.31
C ARG A 328 26.94 25.42 -4.78
N THR A 329 26.49 26.52 -5.36
CA THR A 329 25.12 26.70 -5.88
C THR A 329 24.91 26.01 -7.24
N ASP A 330 25.90 26.11 -8.14
CA ASP A 330 25.87 25.53 -9.49
C ASP A 330 26.54 24.15 -9.59
N TYR A 331 26.33 23.32 -8.56
CA TYR A 331 26.96 22.01 -8.46
C TYR A 331 26.28 20.99 -9.38
N SER A 332 27.00 20.52 -10.39
CA SER A 332 26.61 19.37 -11.22
C SER A 332 27.84 18.51 -11.50
N VAL A 333 27.74 17.23 -11.18
CA VAL A 333 28.82 16.26 -11.34
C VAL A 333 28.26 14.98 -11.93
N ARG A 334 29.00 14.36 -12.85
CA ARG A 334 28.73 13.03 -13.42
C ARG A 334 29.91 12.11 -13.15
N ALA A 335 29.65 10.99 -12.51
CA ALA A 335 30.61 9.93 -12.24
C ALA A 335 30.01 8.58 -12.68
N VAL A 336 30.85 7.63 -13.05
CA VAL A 336 30.45 6.26 -13.40
C VAL A 336 31.20 5.33 -12.46
N PHE A 337 30.45 4.68 -11.58
CA PHE A 337 30.99 3.68 -10.68
C PHE A 337 31.20 2.37 -11.47
N ARG A 338 32.43 1.85 -11.48
CA ARG A 338 32.79 0.61 -12.18
C ARG A 338 33.37 -0.37 -11.18
N PHE A 339 32.79 -1.54 -11.04
CA PHE A 339 33.40 -2.59 -10.22
C PHE A 339 33.10 -3.98 -10.75
N ARG A 340 33.98 -4.91 -10.41
CA ARG A 340 33.92 -6.31 -10.82
C ARG A 340 33.66 -7.18 -9.60
N LEU A 341 32.60 -7.96 -9.69
CA LEU A 341 32.23 -8.96 -8.68
C LEU A 341 32.67 -10.33 -9.15
N ALA A 342 33.21 -11.17 -8.26
CA ALA A 342 33.27 -12.62 -8.48
C ALA A 342 33.14 -13.39 -7.16
N ASP A 343 32.45 -14.52 -7.21
CA ASP A 343 32.44 -15.57 -6.17
C ASP A 343 32.24 -15.09 -4.70
N ARG A 344 31.51 -13.98 -4.50
CA ARG A 344 31.15 -13.27 -3.22
C ARG A 344 31.96 -12.03 -2.87
N GLU A 345 32.89 -11.59 -3.70
CA GLU A 345 33.74 -10.44 -3.37
C GLU A 345 33.80 -9.43 -4.51
N VAL A 346 34.16 -8.20 -4.15
CA VAL A 346 34.51 -7.15 -5.11
C VAL A 346 36.00 -7.28 -5.38
N ILE A 347 36.36 -7.63 -6.61
CA ILE A 347 37.76 -7.87 -7.00
C ILE A 347 38.42 -6.60 -7.53
N GLU A 348 37.64 -5.71 -8.14
CA GLU A 348 38.12 -4.43 -8.66
C GLU A 348 37.04 -3.38 -8.51
N ALA A 349 37.40 -2.15 -8.13
CA ALA A 349 36.49 -1.02 -8.08
C ALA A 349 37.21 0.28 -8.47
N ASP A 350 36.56 1.08 -9.31
CA ASP A 350 37.01 2.41 -9.73
C ASP A 350 35.79 3.32 -9.95
N VAL A 351 36.03 4.63 -9.96
CA VAL A 351 35.04 5.66 -10.25
C VAL A 351 35.57 6.56 -11.35
N GLU A 352 34.98 6.47 -12.54
CA GLU A 352 35.34 7.30 -13.69
C GLU A 352 34.55 8.60 -13.71
N GLY A 353 35.16 9.70 -14.15
CA GLY A 353 34.50 10.99 -14.31
C GLY A 353 35.40 12.16 -13.94
N GLU A 354 34.99 13.37 -14.33
CA GLU A 354 35.64 14.62 -13.93
C GLU A 354 35.25 14.96 -12.48
N ILE A 355 35.89 14.26 -11.53
CA ILE A 355 35.66 14.41 -10.09
C ILE A 355 36.97 14.62 -9.34
N SER A 356 36.90 15.30 -8.20
CA SER A 356 38.05 15.48 -7.30
C SER A 356 38.50 14.14 -6.70
N ASP A 357 39.78 14.01 -6.37
CA ASP A 357 40.32 12.80 -5.72
C ASP A 357 39.68 12.55 -4.35
N VAL A 358 39.29 13.63 -3.65
CA VAL A 358 38.56 13.55 -2.38
C VAL A 358 37.18 12.93 -2.57
N LEU A 359 36.44 13.34 -3.61
CA LEU A 359 35.14 12.76 -3.95
C LEU A 359 35.29 11.31 -4.42
N ARG A 360 36.31 11.01 -5.24
CA ARG A 360 36.64 9.65 -5.69
C ARG A 360 36.90 8.73 -4.51
N ALA A 361 37.75 9.13 -3.56
CA ALA A 361 38.05 8.34 -2.36
C ALA A 361 36.80 8.12 -1.49
N CYS A 362 35.96 9.14 -1.33
CA CYS A 362 34.70 9.03 -0.60
C CYS A 362 33.74 8.01 -1.24
N LEU A 363 33.66 8.02 -2.57
CA LEU A 363 32.79 7.10 -3.31
C LEU A 363 33.30 5.66 -3.20
N LEU A 364 34.61 5.44 -3.28
CA LEU A 364 35.22 4.10 -3.17
C LEU A 364 34.98 3.44 -1.80
N GLN A 365 34.90 4.20 -0.70
CA GLN A 365 34.54 3.66 0.62
C GLN A 365 33.17 2.96 0.66
N ALA A 366 32.26 3.28 -0.27
CA ALA A 366 30.96 2.63 -0.33
C ALA A 366 31.08 1.13 -0.68
N VAL A 367 32.12 0.75 -1.42
CA VAL A 367 32.37 -0.62 -1.89
C VAL A 367 32.73 -1.56 -0.74
N ASP A 368 33.45 -1.05 0.26
CA ASP A 368 33.90 -1.84 1.42
C ASP A 368 32.75 -2.39 2.27
N THR A 369 31.56 -1.80 2.14
CA THR A 369 30.34 -2.18 2.88
C THR A 369 29.41 -3.09 2.08
N LEU A 370 29.82 -3.52 0.90
CA LEU A 370 28.99 -4.25 -0.05
C LEU A 370 28.99 -5.75 0.27
N GLU A 371 27.88 -6.24 0.79
CA GLU A 371 27.66 -7.68 0.97
C GLU A 371 27.20 -8.31 -0.36
N VAL A 372 28.09 -9.06 -1.02
CA VAL A 372 27.79 -9.71 -2.31
C VAL A 372 27.16 -11.10 -2.07
N PRO A 373 25.96 -11.38 -2.60
CA PRO A 373 25.34 -12.70 -2.52
C PRO A 373 26.21 -13.77 -3.19
N ARG A 374 26.01 -15.04 -2.81
CA ARG A 374 26.70 -16.16 -3.47
C ARG A 374 26.26 -16.29 -4.92
N PHE A 375 27.23 -16.30 -5.83
CA PHE A 375 27.06 -16.61 -7.24
C PHE A 375 28.37 -17.17 -7.80
N SER A 376 28.29 -17.78 -8.97
CA SER A 376 29.48 -18.21 -9.72
C SER A 376 29.69 -17.32 -10.93
N GLY A 377 30.94 -16.93 -11.18
CA GLY A 377 31.34 -16.19 -12.38
C GLY A 377 31.66 -14.72 -12.10
N THR A 378 31.73 -13.92 -13.16
CA THR A 378 32.19 -12.52 -13.08
C THR A 378 31.11 -11.57 -13.57
N VAL A 379 30.77 -10.56 -12.77
CA VAL A 379 29.83 -9.49 -13.15
C VAL A 379 30.58 -8.17 -13.17
N VAL A 380 30.53 -7.47 -14.31
CA VAL A 380 31.07 -6.11 -14.45
C VAL A 380 29.91 -5.13 -14.33
N VAL A 381 29.94 -4.31 -13.29
CA VAL A 381 28.92 -3.30 -13.01
C VAL A 381 29.40 -1.95 -13.52
N ARG A 382 28.56 -1.25 -14.28
CA ARG A 382 28.76 0.16 -14.67
C ARG A 382 27.55 0.97 -14.26
N TYR A 383 27.66 1.73 -13.17
CA TYR A 383 26.54 2.43 -12.56
C TYR A 383 26.74 3.95 -12.63
N PRO A 384 25.95 4.68 -13.44
CA PRO A 384 26.06 6.13 -13.53
C PRO A 384 25.50 6.82 -12.28
N LEU A 385 26.26 7.77 -11.75
CA LEU A 385 25.89 8.67 -10.67
C LEU A 385 25.93 10.11 -11.20
N TYR A 386 24.85 10.85 -11.03
CA TYR A 386 24.82 12.27 -11.42
C TYR A 386 24.05 13.11 -10.42
N THR A 387 24.40 14.39 -10.35
CA THR A 387 23.66 15.42 -9.64
C THR A 387 23.11 16.42 -10.65
N GLU A 388 21.82 16.70 -10.56
CA GLU A 388 21.17 17.74 -11.35
C GLU A 388 21.34 19.10 -10.68
N ARG A 389 21.51 20.16 -11.48
CA ARG A 389 21.47 21.52 -10.97
C ARG A 389 20.09 21.78 -10.37
N VAL A 390 20.07 22.33 -9.16
CA VAL A 390 18.81 22.77 -8.57
C VAL A 390 18.33 23.97 -9.40
N PRO A 391 17.15 23.92 -10.05
CA PRO A 391 16.64 25.08 -10.75
C PRO A 391 16.46 26.23 -9.76
N PRO A 392 16.74 27.49 -10.15
CA PRO A 392 16.48 28.62 -9.28
C PRO A 392 15.01 28.59 -8.81
N PRO A 393 14.72 29.03 -7.56
CA PRO A 393 13.34 29.09 -7.08
C PRO A 393 12.50 29.91 -8.07
N PRO A 394 11.24 29.54 -8.31
CA PRO A 394 10.40 30.28 -9.23
C PRO A 394 10.28 31.73 -8.76
N THR A 395 10.85 32.66 -9.51
CA THR A 395 10.69 34.10 -9.28
C THR A 395 9.30 34.47 -9.75
N ILE A 396 8.40 34.82 -8.82
CA ILE A 396 7.12 35.43 -9.17
C ILE A 396 7.43 36.89 -9.53
N VAL A 397 7.32 37.23 -10.81
CA VAL A 397 7.31 38.63 -11.24
C VAL A 397 5.90 39.14 -10.98
N LEU A 398 5.76 40.05 -10.01
CA LEU A 398 4.50 40.74 -9.78
C LEU A 398 4.36 41.81 -10.85
N GLU A 399 3.31 41.72 -11.65
CA GLU A 399 2.93 42.78 -12.59
C GLU A 399 2.57 44.05 -11.80
N GLU A 400 2.80 45.23 -12.38
CA GLU A 400 2.64 46.54 -11.72
C GLU A 400 1.25 46.73 -11.11
N GLU A 401 0.22 46.19 -11.76
CA GLU A 401 -1.17 46.21 -11.27
C GLU A 401 -1.38 45.36 -9.99
N VAL A 402 -0.57 44.33 -9.78
CA VAL A 402 -0.63 43.47 -8.59
C VAL A 402 0.12 44.11 -7.42
N LEU A 403 1.19 44.87 -7.68
CA LEU A 403 1.88 45.66 -6.66
C LEU A 403 0.94 46.69 -6.04
N ASP A 404 0.17 47.40 -6.86
CA ASP A 404 -0.83 48.38 -6.40
C ASP A 404 -1.94 47.78 -5.53
N VAL A 405 -2.25 46.49 -5.70
CA VAL A 405 -3.24 45.79 -4.87
C VAL A 405 -2.60 45.30 -3.56
N VAL A 406 -1.36 44.83 -3.61
CA VAL A 406 -0.61 44.41 -2.42
C VAL A 406 -0.33 45.59 -1.51
N ASP A 407 0.07 46.75 -2.05
CA ASP A 407 0.31 47.96 -1.27
C ASP A 407 -0.98 48.53 -0.65
N ARG A 408 -2.12 48.38 -1.34
CA ARG A 408 -3.44 48.77 -0.79
C ARG A 408 -3.88 47.89 0.37
N VAL A 409 -3.58 46.59 0.31
CA VAL A 409 -3.92 45.62 1.36
C VAL A 409 -2.92 45.71 2.53
N ALA A 410 -1.66 46.03 2.28
CA ALA A 410 -0.64 46.20 3.30
C ALA A 410 -0.68 47.58 3.98
N GLY A 411 -1.11 48.63 3.26
CA GLY A 411 -1.13 50.02 3.74
C GLY A 411 -2.17 50.34 4.82
N ASP A 412 -3.22 49.51 4.98
CA ASP A 412 -4.32 49.75 5.92
C ASP A 412 -4.11 49.12 7.32
N THR A 413 -2.93 48.57 7.61
CA THR A 413 -2.61 48.11 8.97
C THR A 413 -1.58 49.03 9.61
N PRO A 414 -1.97 49.94 10.53
CA PRO A 414 -0.99 50.64 11.35
C PRO A 414 -0.21 49.59 12.15
N ALA A 415 1.10 49.51 11.90
CA ALA A 415 1.99 48.69 12.70
C ALA A 415 1.88 49.13 14.17
N PRO A 416 1.65 48.21 15.14
CA PRO A 416 1.73 48.57 16.54
C PRO A 416 3.16 49.05 16.85
N GLY A 417 3.23 50.23 17.45
CA GLY A 417 4.45 51.02 17.62
C GLY A 417 5.63 50.23 18.20
N LEU A 418 6.74 50.26 17.46
CA LEU A 418 8.08 50.15 18.02
C LEU A 418 8.50 51.56 18.47
N GLU A 419 7.97 51.99 19.61
CA GLU A 419 8.56 53.11 20.34
C GLU A 419 9.69 52.60 21.25
N LEU A 420 10.89 53.10 20.96
CA LEU A 420 11.92 53.51 21.92
C LEU A 420 12.59 52.43 22.80
N LEU A 421 13.72 51.92 22.28
CA LEU A 421 14.88 51.58 23.10
C LEU A 421 16.10 52.37 22.61
N GLU A 422 16.12 53.66 22.95
CA GLU A 422 17.35 54.41 23.16
C GLU A 422 17.33 54.93 24.61
N ARG A 423 17.92 54.15 25.51
CA ARG A 423 18.69 54.61 26.67
C ARG A 423 19.49 53.47 27.27
#